data_AF-A0AAN6US15-F1
#
_entry.id   AF-A0AAN6US15-F1
#
_cell.length_a   1.000
_cell.length_b   1.000
_cell.length_c   1.000
_cell.angle_alpha   90.00
_cell.angle_beta   90.00
_cell.angle_gamma   90.00
#
_symmetry.space_group_name_H-M   'P 1'
#
loop_
_entity.id
_entity.type
_entity.pdbx_description
1 polymer ?
#
loop_
_entity_poly.entity_id
_entity_poly.type
_entity_poly.pdbx_seq_one_letter_code
_entity_poly.pdbx_strand_id
1 'polypeptide(L)'
;MPGGAGSVGVVSAGPPSVGASTSLYSAIRFGLELLELGLVVCHRVHDTTLRHLSSLRNNQSISFHHPTISNASMAPSVFYPPSQLSPASALALSQQAPAVLRSSPASRALFSAPEKPELWIQYESLIISCLRTGDEDAANECLRRLLARFGPENERVQAFNGLIKEAEASNNGELEDVLKEYNGLLSENDTNIPIAKRRIALLRSLGKVAEAASKLVQLLEFSPTDGEAWAELSDIYLCQGLYPQAIYAMEEVLVLAPNAWNIHARLGELLYMAATAPGVAGGSYQKYMAEALKRFSRSIELCDDYLRGYYGLKSVSQKLLNDGAKSTKQSDDNELTLPDTKTIEQLNELATAKLSEIVRHCAAHERGWRGYDEATVAAARELLSEDAPSAAK
;
A
#
# COMPACT_ATOMS: atom_id res chain seq x y z
N MET A 1 -36.43 0.10 -56.73
CA MET A 1 -37.03 1.30 -56.12
C MET A 1 -38.53 1.11 -56.07
N PRO A 2 -39.26 1.36 -54.97
CA PRO A 2 -38.87 1.69 -53.58
C PRO A 2 -39.15 0.47 -52.65
N GLY A 3 -38.82 0.38 -51.35
CA GLY A 3 -38.53 1.34 -50.29
C GLY A 3 -39.49 1.06 -49.12
N GLY A 4 -38.99 0.55 -47.99
CA GLY A 4 -39.79 0.27 -46.79
C GLY A 4 -38.93 -0.21 -45.62
N ALA A 5 -38.66 0.72 -44.69
CA ALA A 5 -37.82 0.54 -43.50
C ALA A 5 -38.49 -0.32 -42.41
N GLY A 6 -37.69 -1.10 -41.69
CA GLY A 6 -38.08 -1.82 -40.48
C GLY A 6 -36.91 -1.88 -39.50
N SER A 7 -37.08 -1.20 -38.37
CA SER A 7 -36.11 -0.93 -37.30
C SER A 7 -35.51 -2.18 -36.65
N VAL A 8 -34.17 -2.21 -36.54
CA VAL A 8 -33.44 -3.15 -35.67
C VAL A 8 -33.46 -2.60 -34.25
N GLY A 9 -34.15 -3.30 -33.35
CA GLY A 9 -34.21 -2.98 -31.93
C GLY A 9 -32.88 -3.27 -31.25
N VAL A 10 -32.36 -2.26 -30.56
CA VAL A 10 -31.21 -2.34 -29.66
C VAL A 10 -31.64 -3.10 -28.40
N VAL A 11 -31.11 -4.31 -28.19
CA VAL A 11 -31.21 -5.01 -26.91
C VAL A 11 -30.05 -4.54 -26.04
N SER A 12 -30.38 -3.73 -25.04
CA SER A 12 -29.50 -3.32 -23.95
C SER A 12 -29.05 -4.56 -23.16
N ALA A 13 -27.77 -4.90 -23.26
CA ALA A 13 -27.12 -5.82 -22.33
C ALA A 13 -26.73 -5.02 -21.09
N GLY A 14 -27.42 -5.26 -19.96
CA GLY A 14 -27.06 -4.72 -18.66
C GLY A 14 -25.70 -5.23 -18.16
N PRO A 15 -25.07 -4.53 -17.21
CA PRO A 15 -23.75 -4.91 -16.71
C PRO A 15 -23.80 -6.28 -16.01
N PRO A 16 -22.78 -7.14 -16.18
CA PRO A 16 -22.72 -8.44 -15.52
C PRO A 16 -22.53 -8.29 -14.01
N SER A 17 -23.18 -9.19 -13.28
CA SER A 17 -23.30 -9.28 -11.83
C SER A 17 -21.98 -9.26 -11.07
N VAL A 18 -21.88 -8.36 -10.10
CA VAL A 18 -20.85 -8.26 -9.06
C VAL A 18 -21.00 -9.46 -8.10
N GLY A 19 -20.23 -10.52 -8.31
CA GLY A 19 -20.35 -11.73 -7.47
C GLY A 19 -19.05 -12.48 -7.18
N ALA A 20 -18.01 -12.36 -8.01
CA ALA A 20 -16.77 -13.12 -7.86
C ALA A 20 -15.59 -12.30 -7.29
N SER A 21 -15.68 -10.96 -7.30
CA SER A 21 -14.60 -10.07 -6.85
C SER A 21 -14.49 -10.00 -5.32
N THR A 22 -15.57 -10.24 -4.59
CA THR A 22 -15.64 -10.06 -3.13
C THR A 22 -14.79 -11.06 -2.32
N SER A 23 -14.48 -12.23 -2.89
CA SER A 23 -13.76 -13.31 -2.20
C SER A 23 -12.23 -13.20 -2.27
N LEU A 24 -11.68 -12.59 -3.33
CA LEU A 24 -10.23 -12.27 -3.40
C LEU A 24 -9.90 -11.04 -2.55
N TYR A 25 -10.80 -10.04 -2.55
CA TYR A 25 -10.67 -8.83 -1.74
C TYR A 25 -10.66 -9.10 -0.23
N SER A 26 -11.29 -10.17 0.26
CA SER A 26 -11.29 -10.54 1.68
C SER A 26 -10.03 -11.30 2.12
N ALA A 27 -9.37 -12.03 1.22
CA ALA A 27 -8.12 -12.74 1.52
C ALA A 27 -6.91 -11.80 1.51
N ILE A 28 -6.92 -10.79 0.62
CA ILE A 28 -6.01 -9.64 0.60
C ILE A 28 -6.30 -8.66 1.76
N ARG A 29 -7.38 -8.87 2.55
CA ARG A 29 -7.82 -7.92 3.59
C ARG A 29 -7.14 -8.11 4.95
N PHE A 30 -6.69 -9.32 5.27
CA PHE A 30 -6.20 -9.66 6.62
C PHE A 30 -4.68 -9.62 6.76
N GLY A 31 -3.92 -9.67 5.66
CA GLY A 31 -2.47 -9.75 5.74
C GLY A 31 -1.75 -8.40 5.89
N LEU A 32 -2.27 -7.34 5.27
CA LEU A 32 -1.78 -5.95 5.35
C LEU A 32 -1.84 -5.43 6.78
N GLU A 33 -2.88 -5.86 7.51
CA GLU A 33 -3.10 -5.54 8.92
C GLU A 33 -1.93 -6.04 9.77
N LEU A 34 -1.43 -7.23 9.52
CA LEU A 34 -0.40 -7.86 10.34
C LEU A 34 1.04 -7.45 9.97
N LEU A 35 1.34 -7.12 8.71
CA LEU A 35 2.71 -6.74 8.33
C LEU A 35 3.07 -5.29 8.72
N GLU A 36 2.14 -4.33 8.58
CA GLU A 36 2.42 -2.92 8.90
C GLU A 36 2.34 -2.63 10.41
N LEU A 37 1.47 -3.31 11.16
CA LEU A 37 1.36 -3.14 12.61
C LEU A 37 2.55 -3.68 13.38
N GLY A 38 3.19 -4.76 12.93
CA GLY A 38 4.41 -5.26 13.57
C GLY A 38 5.50 -4.20 13.65
N LEU A 39 5.54 -3.29 12.67
CA LEU A 39 6.49 -2.18 12.69
C LEU A 39 6.02 -1.02 13.57
N VAL A 40 4.73 -0.68 13.60
CA VAL A 40 4.18 0.34 14.52
C VAL A 40 4.32 -0.06 15.99
N VAL A 41 4.12 -1.34 16.29
CA VAL A 41 4.18 -1.90 17.64
C VAL A 41 5.65 -2.01 18.12
N CYS A 42 6.56 -2.55 17.30
CA CYS A 42 7.99 -2.62 17.64
C CYS A 42 8.68 -1.23 17.69
N HIS A 43 8.06 -0.18 17.13
CA HIS A 43 8.57 1.19 17.22
C HIS A 43 8.58 1.74 18.66
N ARG A 44 7.73 1.23 19.59
CA ARG A 44 7.76 1.64 21.01
C ARG A 44 9.02 1.20 21.75
N VAL A 45 9.62 0.08 21.37
CA VAL A 45 10.87 -0.42 21.95
C VAL A 45 12.09 0.41 21.48
N HIS A 46 11.98 1.10 20.34
CA HIS A 46 13.08 1.79 19.65
C HIS A 46 12.95 3.33 19.62
N ASP A 47 12.23 3.94 20.58
CA ASP A 47 11.79 5.36 20.58
C ASP A 47 12.89 6.45 20.66
N THR A 48 14.12 6.16 20.24
CA THR A 48 15.19 7.17 20.08
C THR A 48 15.85 7.23 18.70
N THR A 49 15.60 6.29 17.77
CA THR A 49 16.40 6.23 16.53
C THR A 49 15.62 6.19 15.21
N LEU A 50 14.28 6.06 15.22
CA LEU A 50 13.51 5.77 13.99
C LEU A 50 12.41 6.76 13.60
N ARG A 51 12.37 7.97 14.21
CA ARG A 51 11.46 9.05 13.76
C ARG A 51 11.70 9.48 12.30
N HIS A 52 12.86 9.17 11.72
CA HIS A 52 13.16 9.47 10.31
C HIS A 52 12.66 8.41 9.30
N LEU A 53 12.42 7.15 9.70
CA LEU A 53 11.99 6.10 8.78
C LEU A 53 10.45 5.97 8.69
N SER A 54 9.71 6.35 9.73
CA SER A 54 8.23 6.39 9.70
C SER A 54 7.69 7.49 8.77
N SER A 55 8.39 8.62 8.68
CA SER A 55 8.08 9.72 7.76
C SER A 55 8.25 9.34 6.27
N LEU A 56 9.07 8.33 5.96
CA LEU A 56 9.26 7.83 4.60
C LEU A 56 8.30 6.69 4.25
N ARG A 57 7.75 5.99 5.26
CA ARG A 57 6.88 4.81 5.07
C ARG A 57 5.38 5.12 5.02
N ASN A 58 4.91 6.17 5.70
CA ASN A 58 3.55 6.70 5.47
C ASN A 58 3.31 7.12 4.00
N ASN A 59 4.39 7.23 3.22
CA ASN A 59 4.38 7.50 1.79
C ASN A 59 4.39 6.23 0.90
N GLN A 60 4.23 5.01 1.42
CA GLN A 60 4.32 3.78 0.59
C GLN A 60 3.09 2.87 0.68
N SER A 61 2.04 3.27 1.41
CA SER A 61 0.82 2.46 1.54
C SER A 61 0.16 2.22 0.18
N ILE A 62 0.13 0.96 -0.23
CA ILE A 62 -0.58 0.50 -1.43
C ILE A 62 -2.09 0.65 -1.16
N SER A 63 -2.66 1.74 -1.65
CA SER A 63 -4.10 2.00 -1.62
C SER A 63 -4.79 1.42 -2.86
N PHE A 64 -5.63 0.40 -2.69
CA PHE A 64 -6.49 -0.13 -3.74
C PHE A 64 -7.84 0.60 -3.84
N HIS A 65 -7.89 1.92 -3.64
CA HIS A 65 -9.14 2.69 -3.79
C HIS A 65 -8.97 4.04 -4.49
N HIS A 66 -9.88 4.26 -5.44
CA HIS A 66 -10.12 5.49 -6.19
C HIS A 66 -10.35 6.69 -5.25
N PRO A 67 -9.70 7.84 -5.44
CA PRO A 67 -10.24 9.09 -4.96
C PRO A 67 -11.40 9.44 -5.89
N THR A 68 -12.64 9.22 -5.45
CA THR A 68 -13.76 9.93 -6.06
C THR A 68 -13.94 11.21 -5.25
N ILE A 69 -13.85 12.35 -5.94
CA ILE A 69 -14.24 13.67 -5.43
C ILE A 69 -15.74 13.64 -5.17
N SER A 70 -16.13 13.03 -4.05
CA SER A 70 -17.38 13.20 -3.32
C SER A 70 -17.43 12.15 -2.22
N ASN A 71 -16.87 12.46 -1.06
CA ASN A 71 -17.62 12.29 0.18
C ASN A 71 -17.03 13.14 1.29
N ALA A 72 -17.81 14.16 1.67
CA ALA A 72 -17.67 14.84 2.93
C ALA A 72 -17.76 13.82 4.07
N SER A 73 -16.91 13.98 5.09
CA SER A 73 -17.20 13.55 6.47
C SER A 73 -17.76 12.12 6.60
N MET A 74 -17.02 11.10 6.18
CA MET A 74 -17.28 9.76 6.71
C MET A 74 -16.66 9.65 8.10
N ALA A 75 -17.51 9.52 9.12
CA ALA A 75 -17.08 9.07 10.43
C ALA A 75 -16.25 7.78 10.27
N PRO A 76 -15.18 7.56 11.06
CA PRO A 76 -14.38 6.35 10.97
C PRO A 76 -15.29 5.15 11.22
N SER A 77 -15.62 4.46 10.14
CA SER A 77 -16.49 3.29 10.15
C SER A 77 -15.63 2.08 10.48
N VAL A 78 -16.11 1.29 11.44
CA VAL A 78 -15.52 0.02 11.92
C VAL A 78 -15.26 -0.99 10.79
N PHE A 79 -15.81 -0.74 9.60
CA PHE A 79 -15.66 -1.58 8.41
C PHE A 79 -14.46 -1.21 7.51
N TYR A 80 -13.71 -0.14 7.84
CA TYR A 80 -12.46 0.22 7.16
C TYR A 80 -11.27 -0.60 7.70
N PRO A 81 -10.35 -1.08 6.83
CA PRO A 81 -9.17 -1.81 7.27
C PRO A 81 -8.31 -0.92 8.19
N PRO A 82 -7.93 -1.38 9.39
CA PRO A 82 -7.30 -0.53 10.39
C PRO A 82 -5.89 -0.04 10.06
N SER A 83 -5.20 -0.66 9.10
CA SER A 83 -3.86 -0.30 8.63
C SER A 83 -3.83 1.00 7.81
N GLN A 84 -4.94 1.34 7.14
CA GLN A 84 -5.08 2.57 6.35
C GLN A 84 -5.66 3.74 7.15
N LEU A 85 -5.97 3.51 8.42
CA LEU A 85 -6.52 4.56 9.28
C LEU A 85 -5.43 5.58 9.58
N SER A 86 -5.73 6.84 9.30
CA SER A 86 -4.96 7.95 9.85
C SER A 86 -4.84 7.81 11.37
N PRO A 87 -3.77 8.31 12.01
CA PRO A 87 -3.63 8.26 13.47
C PRO A 87 -4.89 8.78 14.20
N ALA A 88 -5.53 9.81 13.66
CA ALA A 88 -6.79 10.34 14.17
C ALA A 88 -7.96 9.34 14.06
N SER A 89 -8.07 8.63 12.94
CA SER A 89 -9.13 7.62 12.75
C SER A 89 -8.91 6.39 13.62
N ALA A 90 -7.66 5.95 13.78
CA ALA A 90 -7.29 4.87 14.69
C ALA A 90 -7.60 5.23 16.15
N LEU A 91 -7.29 6.47 16.56
CA LEU A 91 -7.65 6.99 17.87
C LEU A 91 -9.16 7.02 18.09
N ALA A 92 -9.91 7.52 17.11
CA ALA A 92 -11.37 7.58 17.20
C ALA A 92 -12.03 6.20 17.27
N LEU A 93 -11.45 5.18 16.63
CA LEU A 93 -11.93 3.80 16.73
C LEU A 93 -11.55 3.16 18.08
N SER A 94 -10.33 3.35 18.55
CA SER A 94 -9.88 2.89 19.86
C SER A 94 -10.76 3.45 21.00
N GLN A 95 -11.12 4.74 20.94
CA GLN A 95 -12.02 5.38 21.91
C GLN A 95 -13.43 4.76 21.98
N GLN A 96 -13.85 3.98 20.97
CA GLN A 96 -15.12 3.26 20.98
C GLN A 96 -15.05 1.92 21.73
N ALA A 97 -13.84 1.40 21.99
CA ALA A 97 -13.64 0.08 22.60
C ALA A 97 -14.41 -0.09 23.93
N PRO A 98 -14.39 0.86 24.90
CA PRO A 98 -15.12 0.68 26.15
C PRO A 98 -16.64 0.60 25.99
N ALA A 99 -17.21 1.23 24.95
CA ALA A 99 -18.65 1.14 24.67
C ALA A 99 -19.01 -0.23 24.07
N VAL A 100 -18.24 -0.68 23.07
CA VAL A 100 -18.43 -1.97 22.39
C VAL A 100 -18.24 -3.14 23.36
N LEU A 101 -17.21 -3.07 24.20
CA LEU A 101 -16.91 -4.11 25.19
C LEU A 101 -17.99 -4.20 26.27
N ARG A 102 -18.67 -3.09 26.63
CA ARG A 102 -19.79 -3.11 27.57
C ARG A 102 -21.10 -3.63 26.96
N SER A 103 -21.37 -3.31 25.68
CA SER A 103 -22.64 -3.67 25.03
C SER A 103 -22.73 -5.15 24.65
N SER A 104 -21.60 -5.78 24.41
CA SER A 104 -21.54 -7.17 23.93
C SER A 104 -21.08 -8.09 25.06
N PRO A 105 -21.91 -9.03 25.54
CA PRO A 105 -21.51 -9.94 26.62
C PRO A 105 -20.41 -10.90 26.16
N ALA A 106 -19.51 -11.26 27.09
CA ALA A 106 -18.37 -12.14 26.84
C ALA A 106 -18.73 -13.63 26.75
N SER A 107 -19.97 -14.02 27.06
CA SER A 107 -20.38 -15.43 27.09
C SER A 107 -21.89 -15.61 26.94
N ARG A 108 -22.24 -16.80 26.44
CA ARG A 108 -23.56 -17.33 26.12
C ARG A 108 -24.54 -17.24 27.29
N ALA A 109 -25.15 -16.08 27.51
CA ALA A 109 -26.45 -16.03 28.14
C ALA A 109 -27.43 -16.77 27.22
N LEU A 110 -28.19 -17.74 27.74
CA LEU A 110 -29.19 -18.54 27.01
C LEU A 110 -30.26 -17.69 26.27
N PHE A 111 -30.27 -16.37 26.51
CA PHE A 111 -31.18 -15.38 25.92
C PHE A 111 -30.44 -14.23 25.18
N SER A 112 -29.16 -14.43 24.81
CA SER A 112 -28.41 -13.45 24.03
C SER A 112 -28.98 -13.31 22.62
N ALA A 113 -29.05 -12.06 22.12
CA ALA A 113 -29.32 -11.78 20.71
C ALA A 113 -28.36 -12.60 19.81
N PRO A 114 -28.79 -13.00 18.60
CA PRO A 114 -27.96 -13.79 17.69
C PRO A 114 -26.64 -13.06 17.42
N GLU A 115 -25.54 -13.80 17.60
CA GLU A 115 -24.20 -13.30 17.32
C GLU A 115 -24.08 -12.89 15.85
N LYS A 116 -23.69 -11.64 15.62
CA LYS A 116 -23.49 -11.10 14.27
C LYS A 116 -22.03 -11.28 13.86
N PRO A 117 -21.71 -11.79 12.65
CA PRO A 117 -20.34 -11.90 12.16
C PRO A 117 -19.55 -10.58 12.25
N GLU A 118 -20.24 -9.46 12.09
CA GLU A 118 -19.68 -8.10 12.16
C GLU A 118 -19.06 -7.78 13.53
N LEU A 119 -19.54 -8.40 14.61
CA LEU A 119 -19.00 -8.18 15.96
C LEU A 119 -17.55 -8.68 16.07
N TRP A 120 -17.23 -9.80 15.44
CA TRP A 120 -15.89 -10.39 15.54
C TRP A 120 -14.88 -9.59 14.71
N ILE A 121 -15.28 -9.16 13.51
CA ILE A 121 -14.50 -8.22 12.69
C ILE A 121 -14.26 -6.90 13.45
N GLN A 122 -15.24 -6.44 14.21
CA GLN A 122 -15.10 -5.26 15.06
C GLN A 122 -14.06 -5.49 16.17
N TYR A 123 -14.04 -6.64 16.85
CA TYR A 123 -12.99 -6.92 17.84
C TYR A 123 -11.61 -7.00 17.22
N GLU A 124 -11.45 -7.64 16.07
CA GLU A 124 -10.19 -7.67 15.33
C GLU A 124 -9.71 -6.26 14.99
N SER A 125 -10.61 -5.41 14.49
CA SER A 125 -10.31 -4.01 14.17
C SER A 125 -9.96 -3.17 15.41
N LEU A 126 -10.63 -3.44 16.53
CA LEU A 126 -10.35 -2.81 17.81
C LEU A 126 -9.01 -3.24 18.38
N ILE A 127 -8.61 -4.51 18.33
CA ILE A 127 -7.28 -4.96 18.77
C ILE A 127 -6.22 -4.11 18.09
N ILE A 128 -6.29 -4.02 16.76
CA ILE A 128 -5.34 -3.25 15.98
C ILE A 128 -5.32 -1.77 16.40
N SER A 129 -6.49 -1.14 16.46
CA SER A 129 -6.61 0.29 16.77
C SER A 129 -6.14 0.61 18.19
N CYS A 130 -6.48 -0.25 19.16
CA CYS A 130 -6.12 -0.11 20.56
C CYS A 130 -4.61 -0.28 20.77
N LEU A 131 -3.98 -1.27 20.12
CA LEU A 131 -2.53 -1.43 20.16
C LEU A 131 -1.79 -0.22 19.58
N ARG A 132 -2.26 0.33 18.45
CA ARG A 132 -1.69 1.57 17.89
C ARG A 132 -1.74 2.76 18.86
N THR A 133 -2.81 2.86 19.65
CA THR A 133 -3.01 3.96 20.62
C THR A 133 -2.46 3.67 22.02
N GLY A 134 -2.09 2.43 22.31
CA GLY A 134 -1.53 2.00 23.60
C GLY A 134 -2.57 1.59 24.63
N ASP A 135 -3.79 1.30 24.20
CA ASP A 135 -4.82 0.71 25.05
C ASP A 135 -4.68 -0.82 25.02
N GLU A 136 -3.65 -1.34 25.69
CA GLU A 136 -3.35 -2.77 25.73
C GLU A 136 -4.42 -3.56 26.49
N ASP A 137 -5.08 -2.93 27.48
CA ASP A 137 -6.17 -3.53 28.25
C ASP A 137 -7.39 -3.85 27.36
N ALA A 138 -7.82 -2.89 26.53
CA ALA A 138 -8.94 -3.11 25.62
C ALA A 138 -8.59 -4.13 24.52
N ALA A 139 -7.34 -4.12 24.04
CA ALA A 139 -6.86 -5.10 23.07
C ALA A 139 -6.89 -6.53 23.66
N ASN A 140 -6.38 -6.71 24.88
CA ASN A 140 -6.39 -7.98 25.59
C ASN A 140 -7.81 -8.50 25.86
N GLU A 141 -8.73 -7.62 26.24
CA GLU A 141 -10.14 -8.00 26.44
C GLU A 141 -10.81 -8.41 25.13
N CYS A 142 -10.51 -7.75 24.00
CA CYS A 142 -10.96 -8.19 22.68
C CYS A 142 -10.39 -9.57 22.32
N LEU A 143 -9.09 -9.80 22.54
CA LEU A 143 -8.45 -11.09 22.30
C LEU A 143 -9.08 -12.20 23.16
N ARG A 144 -9.35 -11.94 24.45
CA ARG A 144 -10.00 -12.89 25.35
C ARG A 144 -11.36 -13.36 24.81
N ARG A 145 -12.12 -12.46 24.18
CA ARG A 145 -13.42 -12.79 23.55
C ARG A 145 -13.24 -13.63 22.30
N LEU A 146 -12.24 -13.32 21.47
CA LEU A 146 -11.90 -14.15 20.30
C LEU A 146 -11.46 -15.55 20.72
N LEU A 147 -10.59 -15.67 21.73
CA LEU A 147 -10.15 -16.95 22.30
C LEU A 147 -11.32 -17.77 22.84
N ALA A 148 -12.23 -17.15 23.59
CA ALA A 148 -13.41 -17.83 24.13
C ALA A 148 -14.36 -18.36 23.03
N ARG A 149 -14.42 -17.68 21.88
CA ARG A 149 -15.33 -18.02 20.78
C ARG A 149 -14.75 -19.03 19.79
N PHE A 150 -13.50 -18.83 19.39
CA PHE A 150 -12.85 -19.55 18.29
C PHE A 150 -11.77 -20.54 18.77
N GLY A 151 -11.34 -20.43 20.03
CA GLY A 151 -10.29 -21.25 20.61
C GLY A 151 -8.87 -20.75 20.31
N PRO A 152 -7.87 -21.27 21.03
CA PRO A 152 -6.45 -20.88 20.88
C PRO A 152 -5.80 -21.43 19.60
N GLU A 153 -6.36 -22.49 19.01
CA GLU A 153 -5.82 -23.12 17.78
C GLU A 153 -6.22 -22.38 16.50
N ASN A 154 -7.07 -21.36 16.59
CA ASN A 154 -7.45 -20.57 15.42
C ASN A 154 -6.27 -19.70 14.96
N GLU A 155 -5.81 -19.90 13.73
CA GLU A 155 -4.62 -19.22 13.17
C GLU A 155 -4.68 -17.69 13.26
N ARG A 156 -5.86 -17.08 13.02
CA ARG A 156 -6.05 -15.62 13.15
C ARG A 156 -5.88 -15.19 14.60
N VAL A 157 -6.48 -15.94 15.54
CA VAL A 157 -6.39 -15.65 16.98
C VAL A 157 -4.96 -15.82 17.49
N GLN A 158 -4.23 -16.84 17.01
CA GLN A 158 -2.81 -17.01 17.31
C GLN A 158 -1.99 -15.78 16.85
N ALA A 159 -2.27 -15.26 15.65
CA ALA A 159 -1.59 -14.06 15.15
C ALA A 159 -1.91 -12.80 15.96
N PHE A 160 -3.16 -12.61 16.41
CA PHE A 160 -3.51 -11.51 17.32
C PHE A 160 -2.84 -11.66 18.69
N ASN A 161 -2.79 -12.88 19.23
CA ASN A 161 -2.08 -13.16 20.48
C ASN A 161 -0.59 -12.81 20.38
N GLY A 162 0.07 -13.25 19.31
CA GLY A 162 1.46 -12.88 19.04
C GLY A 162 1.66 -11.37 18.86
N LEU A 163 0.77 -10.70 18.13
CA LEU A 163 0.81 -9.25 17.95
C LEU A 163 0.66 -8.49 19.28
N ILE A 164 -0.19 -8.95 20.20
CA ILE A 164 -0.29 -8.35 21.55
C ILE A 164 1.01 -8.58 22.33
N LYS A 165 1.58 -9.79 22.30
CA LYS A 165 2.88 -10.07 22.94
C LYS A 165 4.01 -9.19 22.38
N GLU A 166 4.03 -8.95 21.07
CA GLU A 166 4.97 -8.02 20.46
C GLU A 166 4.81 -6.58 20.99
N ALA A 167 3.59 -6.19 21.37
CA ALA A 167 3.30 -4.86 21.92
C ALA A 167 3.68 -4.71 23.38
N GLU A 168 3.48 -5.78 24.15
CA GLU A 168 3.85 -5.84 25.56
C GLU A 168 5.37 -6.01 25.76
N ALA A 169 6.08 -6.46 24.73
CA ALA A 169 7.52 -6.65 24.77
C ALA A 169 8.26 -5.33 25.04
N SER A 170 9.07 -5.31 26.09
CA SER A 170 9.80 -4.13 26.56
C SER A 170 11.21 -4.01 25.99
N ASN A 171 11.73 -5.07 25.36
CA ASN A 171 13.09 -5.13 24.81
C ASN A 171 13.20 -6.14 23.66
N ASN A 172 14.33 -6.10 22.94
CA ASN A 172 14.57 -7.01 21.82
C ASN A 172 14.70 -8.48 22.24
N GLY A 173 15.06 -8.79 23.49
CA GLY A 173 15.12 -10.16 23.98
C GLY A 173 13.73 -10.81 24.05
N GLU A 174 12.74 -10.08 24.53
CA GLU A 174 11.34 -10.54 24.57
C GLU A 174 10.76 -10.67 23.16
N LEU A 175 11.10 -9.77 22.24
CA LEU A 175 10.74 -9.90 20.82
C LEU A 175 11.37 -11.15 20.18
N GLU A 176 12.60 -11.50 20.53
CA GLU A 176 13.23 -12.75 20.08
C GLU A 176 12.55 -14.00 20.66
N ASP A 177 12.00 -13.92 21.88
CA ASP A 177 11.20 -15.00 22.46
C ASP A 177 9.86 -15.17 21.72
N VAL A 178 9.18 -14.06 21.37
CA VAL A 178 7.99 -14.12 20.49
C VAL A 178 8.35 -14.72 19.12
N LEU A 179 9.52 -14.37 18.57
CA LEU A 179 9.99 -14.96 17.31
C LEU A 179 10.21 -16.48 17.43
N LYS A 180 10.73 -16.98 18.56
CA LYS A 180 10.85 -18.42 18.82
C LYS A 180 9.49 -19.09 18.90
N GLU A 181 8.50 -18.45 19.54
CA GLU A 181 7.12 -18.97 19.57
C GLU A 181 6.53 -19.10 18.17
N TYR A 182 6.69 -18.09 17.30
CA TYR A 182 6.25 -18.17 15.90
C TYR A 182 6.94 -19.29 15.14
N ASN A 183 8.23 -19.52 15.37
CA ASN A 183 8.94 -20.64 14.76
C ASN A 183 8.44 -22.00 15.26
N GLY A 184 8.05 -22.09 16.54
CA GLY A 184 7.40 -23.28 17.10
C GLY A 184 6.06 -23.58 16.42
N LEU A 185 5.18 -22.59 16.33
CA LEU A 185 3.88 -22.72 15.65
C LEU A 185 4.04 -23.13 14.18
N LEU A 186 5.01 -22.54 13.48
CA LEU A 186 5.30 -22.88 12.08
C LEU A 186 6.03 -24.21 11.89
N SER A 187 6.58 -24.80 12.96
CA SER A 187 7.12 -26.16 12.91
C SER A 187 6.01 -27.22 13.01
N GLU A 188 4.88 -26.88 13.63
CA GLU A 188 3.69 -27.73 13.72
C GLU A 188 2.79 -27.58 12.49
N ASN A 189 2.62 -26.36 11.99
CA ASN A 189 1.89 -26.02 10.77
C ASN A 189 2.66 -24.98 9.95
N ASP A 190 3.45 -25.44 8.99
CA ASP A 190 4.30 -24.60 8.13
C ASP A 190 3.51 -23.71 7.15
N THR A 191 2.21 -23.99 6.96
CA THR A 191 1.29 -23.22 6.11
C THR A 191 0.39 -22.23 6.87
N ASN A 192 0.65 -21.98 8.16
CA ASN A 192 -0.08 -20.96 8.93
C ASN A 192 0.28 -19.55 8.45
N ILE A 193 -0.46 -19.05 7.45
CA ILE A 193 -0.21 -17.76 6.78
C ILE A 193 -0.21 -16.58 7.77
N PRO A 194 -1.19 -16.43 8.68
CA PRO A 194 -1.18 -15.34 9.66
C PRO A 194 0.11 -15.27 10.49
N ILE A 195 0.56 -16.42 11.00
CA ILE A 195 1.80 -16.49 11.79
C ILE A 195 3.04 -16.28 10.91
N ALA A 196 3.06 -16.83 9.69
CA ALA A 196 4.15 -16.60 8.74
C ALA A 196 4.33 -15.10 8.46
N LYS A 197 3.23 -14.36 8.25
CA LYS A 197 3.24 -12.91 8.07
C LYS A 197 3.72 -12.17 9.33
N ARG A 198 3.28 -12.56 10.52
CA ARG A 198 3.79 -11.99 11.79
C ARG A 198 5.29 -12.18 11.95
N ARG A 199 5.79 -13.40 11.69
CA ARG A 199 7.21 -13.71 11.74
C ARG A 199 8.01 -12.80 10.81
N ILE A 200 7.56 -12.61 9.57
CA ILE A 200 8.21 -11.73 8.60
C ILE A 200 8.24 -10.29 9.10
N ALA A 201 7.11 -9.78 9.62
CA ALA A 201 7.01 -8.42 10.17
C ALA A 201 8.02 -8.21 11.32
N LEU A 202 8.09 -9.17 12.24
CA LEU A 202 8.97 -9.15 13.41
C LEU A 202 10.45 -9.27 13.03
N LEU A 203 10.79 -10.14 12.07
CA LEU A 203 12.15 -10.21 11.52
C LEU A 203 12.59 -8.86 10.94
N ARG A 204 11.67 -8.19 10.22
CA ARG A 204 11.94 -6.88 9.63
C ARG A 204 12.13 -5.80 10.71
N SER A 205 11.32 -5.79 11.78
CA SER A 205 11.46 -4.82 12.87
C SER A 205 12.74 -5.02 13.69
N LEU A 206 13.21 -6.26 13.83
CA LEU A 206 14.49 -6.62 14.45
C LEU A 206 15.71 -6.33 13.55
N GLY A 207 15.51 -5.81 12.34
CA GLY A 207 16.58 -5.52 11.39
C GLY A 207 17.14 -6.76 10.68
N LYS A 208 16.54 -7.94 10.86
CA LYS A 208 16.90 -9.20 10.17
C LYS A 208 16.34 -9.25 8.75
N VAL A 209 16.63 -8.22 7.95
CA VAL A 209 16.03 -7.96 6.64
C VAL A 209 16.28 -9.10 5.63
N ALA A 210 17.48 -9.69 5.63
CA ALA A 210 17.82 -10.80 4.75
C ALA A 210 17.00 -12.07 5.08
N GLU A 211 16.81 -12.36 6.38
CA GLU A 211 15.97 -13.47 6.81
C GLU A 211 14.49 -13.22 6.45
N ALA A 212 14.00 -12.01 6.65
CA ALA A 212 12.65 -11.61 6.25
C ALA A 212 12.40 -11.84 4.75
N ALA A 213 13.35 -11.46 3.89
CA ALA A 213 13.28 -11.73 2.45
C ALA A 213 13.20 -13.23 2.14
N SER A 214 14.05 -14.04 2.78
CA SER A 214 14.01 -15.50 2.60
C SER A 214 12.68 -16.11 3.04
N LYS A 215 12.09 -15.61 4.13
CA LYS A 215 10.77 -16.06 4.62
C LYS A 215 9.61 -15.56 3.76
N LEU A 216 9.72 -14.41 3.12
CA LEU A 216 8.76 -13.94 2.11
C LEU A 216 8.78 -14.83 0.87
N VAL A 217 9.96 -15.19 0.36
CA VAL A 217 10.07 -16.12 -0.77
C VAL A 217 9.42 -17.46 -0.42
N GLN A 218 9.69 -18.02 0.77
CA GLN A 218 9.04 -19.25 1.24
C GLN A 218 7.51 -19.09 1.34
N LEU A 219 7.01 -17.97 1.86
CA LEU A 219 5.56 -17.69 1.92
C LEU A 219 4.93 -17.68 0.52
N LEU A 220 5.61 -17.08 -0.45
CA LEU A 220 5.14 -16.95 -1.83
C LEU A 220 5.15 -18.28 -2.59
N GLU A 221 5.93 -19.29 -2.18
CA GLU A 221 5.90 -20.63 -2.77
C GLU A 221 4.54 -21.32 -2.61
N PHE A 222 3.86 -21.11 -1.47
CA PHE A 222 2.53 -21.68 -1.21
C PHE A 222 1.39 -20.65 -1.21
N SER A 223 1.70 -19.36 -1.21
CA SER A 223 0.73 -18.26 -1.35
C SER A 223 1.12 -17.29 -2.48
N PRO A 224 1.18 -17.76 -3.74
CA PRO A 224 1.67 -16.94 -4.87
C PRO A 224 0.74 -15.78 -5.26
N THR A 225 -0.53 -15.82 -4.83
CA THR A 225 -1.53 -14.77 -5.07
C THR A 225 -1.54 -13.68 -3.98
N ASP A 226 -0.52 -13.67 -3.11
CA ASP A 226 -0.40 -12.70 -2.04
C ASP A 226 0.30 -11.43 -2.52
N GLY A 227 -0.49 -10.49 -3.04
CA GLY A 227 0.03 -9.22 -3.56
C GLY A 227 0.77 -8.37 -2.51
N GLU A 228 0.46 -8.57 -1.22
CA GLU A 228 1.13 -7.84 -0.13
C GLU A 228 2.52 -8.41 0.11
N ALA A 229 2.65 -9.73 0.12
CA ALA A 229 3.95 -10.38 0.26
C ALA A 229 4.87 -10.03 -0.93
N TRP A 230 4.32 -9.98 -2.15
CA TRP A 230 5.06 -9.50 -3.33
C TRP A 230 5.50 -8.03 -3.21
N ALA A 231 4.61 -7.15 -2.75
CA ALA A 231 4.94 -5.75 -2.54
C ALA A 231 6.02 -5.55 -1.46
N GLU A 232 5.88 -6.25 -0.33
CA GLU A 232 6.84 -6.22 0.77
C GLU A 232 8.22 -6.75 0.32
N LEU A 233 8.24 -7.82 -0.48
CA LEU A 233 9.47 -8.37 -1.06
C LEU A 233 10.12 -7.36 -2.02
N SER A 234 9.33 -6.66 -2.85
CA SER A 234 9.81 -5.60 -3.71
C SER A 234 10.48 -4.47 -2.93
N ASP A 235 9.86 -3.99 -1.85
CA ASP A 235 10.41 -2.95 -0.99
C ASP A 235 11.72 -3.39 -0.32
N ILE A 236 11.80 -4.64 0.14
CA ILE A 236 13.05 -5.18 0.71
C ILE A 236 14.16 -5.23 -0.34
N TYR A 237 13.87 -5.68 -1.56
CA TYR A 237 14.85 -5.69 -2.65
C TYR A 237 15.27 -4.27 -3.05
N LEU A 238 14.35 -3.31 -3.05
CA LEU A 238 14.67 -1.90 -3.27
C LEU A 238 15.64 -1.39 -2.21
N CYS A 239 15.40 -1.67 -0.92
CA CYS A 239 16.30 -1.26 0.16
C CYS A 239 17.71 -1.87 0.04
N GLN A 240 17.85 -3.01 -0.64
CA GLN A 240 19.13 -3.67 -0.92
C GLN A 240 19.77 -3.20 -2.24
N GLY A 241 19.12 -2.32 -3.02
CA GLY A 241 19.57 -1.89 -4.34
C GLY A 241 19.41 -2.95 -5.43
N LEU A 242 18.66 -4.02 -5.16
CA LEU A 242 18.39 -5.13 -6.08
C LEU A 242 17.22 -4.77 -7.02
N TYR A 243 17.44 -3.77 -7.88
CA TYR A 243 16.39 -3.20 -8.73
C TYR A 243 15.69 -4.22 -9.65
N PRO A 244 16.38 -5.14 -10.34
CA PRO A 244 15.70 -6.13 -11.19
C PRO A 244 14.73 -7.01 -10.41
N GLN A 245 15.11 -7.44 -9.21
CA GLN A 245 14.27 -8.25 -8.33
C GLN A 245 13.10 -7.44 -7.76
N ALA A 246 13.34 -6.18 -7.39
CA ALA A 246 12.29 -5.28 -6.92
C ALA A 246 11.23 -5.03 -8.01
N ILE A 247 11.68 -4.77 -9.25
CA ILE A 247 10.81 -4.60 -10.42
C ILE A 247 9.98 -5.86 -10.65
N TYR A 248 10.61 -7.03 -10.70
CA TYR A 248 9.91 -8.30 -10.91
C TYR A 248 8.83 -8.54 -9.85
N ALA A 249 9.17 -8.37 -8.57
CA ALA A 249 8.21 -8.53 -7.47
C ALA A 249 7.03 -7.55 -7.59
N MET A 250 7.26 -6.31 -8.03
CA MET A 250 6.20 -5.32 -8.26
C MET A 250 5.37 -5.62 -9.51
N GLU A 251 5.94 -6.24 -10.54
CA GLU A 251 5.21 -6.72 -11.71
C GLU A 251 4.24 -7.84 -11.33
N GLU A 252 4.61 -8.76 -10.42
CA GLU A 252 3.70 -9.77 -9.88
C GLU A 252 2.52 -9.13 -9.13
N VAL A 253 2.73 -8.03 -8.39
CA VAL A 253 1.63 -7.24 -7.80
C VAL A 253 0.66 -6.73 -8.89
N LEU A 254 1.19 -6.26 -10.03
CA LEU A 254 0.35 -5.81 -11.15
C LEU A 254 -0.37 -6.95 -11.87
N VAL A 255 0.19 -8.16 -11.91
CA VAL A 255 -0.51 -9.33 -12.43
C VAL A 255 -1.77 -9.60 -11.61
N LEU A 256 -1.67 -9.47 -10.28
CA LEU A 256 -2.79 -9.64 -9.36
C LEU A 256 -3.78 -8.46 -9.39
N ALA A 257 -3.28 -7.23 -9.61
CA ALA A 257 -4.07 -6.01 -9.60
C ALA A 257 -3.74 -5.08 -10.79
N PRO A 258 -4.17 -5.43 -12.02
CA PRO A 258 -3.73 -4.76 -13.25
C PRO A 258 -4.19 -3.31 -13.39
N ASN A 259 -5.25 -2.92 -12.69
CA ASN A 259 -5.83 -1.57 -12.71
C ASN A 259 -5.47 -0.75 -11.46
N ALA A 260 -4.51 -1.20 -10.64
CA ALA A 260 -4.06 -0.46 -9.48
C ALA A 260 -3.13 0.69 -9.91
N TRP A 261 -3.72 1.88 -10.11
CA TRP A 261 -3.02 3.08 -10.57
C TRP A 261 -1.82 3.45 -9.69
N ASN A 262 -1.92 3.22 -8.38
CA ASN A 262 -0.87 3.46 -7.40
C ASN A 262 0.32 2.51 -7.61
N ILE A 263 0.07 1.24 -7.95
CA ILE A 263 1.10 0.26 -8.25
C ILE A 263 1.80 0.58 -9.57
N HIS A 264 1.08 1.07 -10.58
CA HIS A 264 1.70 1.55 -11.82
C HIS A 264 2.68 2.70 -11.53
N ALA A 265 2.31 3.70 -10.71
CA ALA A 265 3.27 4.75 -10.34
C ALA A 265 4.45 4.20 -9.53
N ARG A 266 4.20 3.27 -8.59
CA ARG A 266 5.26 2.66 -7.79
C ARG A 266 6.26 1.89 -8.65
N LEU A 267 5.78 1.14 -9.63
CA LEU A 267 6.64 0.47 -10.62
C LEU A 267 7.41 1.50 -11.46
N GLY A 268 6.76 2.60 -11.88
CA GLY A 268 7.41 3.72 -12.56
C GLY A 268 8.57 4.33 -11.75
N GLU A 269 8.40 4.47 -10.44
CA GLU A 269 9.47 4.93 -9.52
C GLU A 269 10.63 3.95 -9.47
N LEU A 270 10.34 2.65 -9.31
CA LEU A 270 11.37 1.61 -9.28
C LEU A 270 12.18 1.61 -10.58
N LEU A 271 11.51 1.71 -11.72
CA LEU A 271 12.15 1.79 -13.04
C LEU A 271 12.99 3.06 -13.18
N TYR A 272 12.49 4.21 -12.73
CA TYR A 272 13.24 5.46 -12.77
C TYR A 272 14.48 5.43 -11.86
N MET A 273 14.36 4.88 -10.65
CA MET A 273 15.49 4.66 -9.75
C MET A 273 16.50 3.68 -10.36
N ALA A 274 16.02 2.59 -10.95
CA ALA A 274 16.86 1.60 -11.64
C ALA A 274 17.60 2.21 -12.83
N ALA A 275 17.00 3.14 -13.57
CA ALA A 275 17.64 3.83 -14.68
C ALA A 275 18.73 4.81 -14.21
N THR A 276 18.50 5.49 -13.10
CA THR A 276 19.39 6.53 -12.56
C THR A 276 20.46 5.98 -11.61
N ALA A 277 20.42 4.69 -11.28
CA ALA A 277 21.37 4.04 -10.40
C ALA A 277 22.80 4.01 -11.00
N PRO A 278 23.85 4.12 -10.17
CA PRO A 278 25.24 4.00 -10.64
C PRO A 278 25.50 2.63 -11.27
N GLY A 279 26.19 2.59 -12.41
CA GLY A 279 26.62 1.34 -13.05
C GLY A 279 25.64 0.72 -14.04
N VAL A 280 24.52 1.39 -14.33
CA VAL A 280 23.56 0.96 -15.36
C VAL A 280 24.16 1.21 -16.75
N ALA A 281 24.34 0.14 -17.53
CA ALA A 281 24.80 0.26 -18.91
C ALA A 281 23.79 1.03 -19.77
N GLY A 282 24.27 1.80 -20.74
CA GLY A 282 23.44 2.72 -21.55
C GLY A 282 22.23 2.07 -22.23
N GLY A 283 22.28 0.76 -22.55
CA GLY A 283 21.14 0.01 -23.10
C GLY A 283 19.97 -0.16 -22.12
N SER A 284 20.27 -0.43 -20.84
CA SER A 284 19.23 -0.59 -19.81
C SER A 284 18.61 0.74 -19.38
N TYR A 285 19.36 1.84 -19.50
CA TYR A 285 18.86 3.19 -19.21
C TYR A 285 17.62 3.55 -20.05
N GLN A 286 17.73 3.44 -21.38
CA GLN A 286 16.64 3.81 -22.29
C GLN A 286 15.41 2.94 -22.06
N LYS A 287 15.59 1.63 -21.87
CA LYS A 287 14.52 0.68 -21.57
C LYS A 287 13.78 1.04 -20.29
N TYR A 288 14.49 1.26 -19.19
CA TYR A 288 13.86 1.59 -17.91
C TYR A 288 13.18 2.95 -17.95
N MET A 289 13.75 3.96 -18.62
CA MET A 289 13.11 5.26 -18.77
C MET A 289 11.84 5.20 -19.63
N ALA A 290 11.86 4.44 -20.74
CA ALA A 290 10.68 4.25 -21.59
C ALA A 290 9.55 3.55 -20.84
N GLU A 291 9.88 2.48 -20.09
CA GLU A 291 8.88 1.77 -19.29
C GLU A 291 8.39 2.64 -18.12
N ALA A 292 9.25 3.44 -17.46
CA ALA A 292 8.82 4.36 -16.41
C ALA A 292 7.81 5.39 -16.92
N LEU A 293 8.08 6.03 -18.09
CA LEU A 293 7.11 6.93 -18.74
C LEU A 293 5.77 6.24 -18.98
N LYS A 294 5.79 5.02 -19.53
CA LYS A 294 4.59 4.24 -19.81
C LYS A 294 3.80 3.93 -18.53
N ARG A 295 4.49 3.54 -17.45
CA ARG A 295 3.85 3.22 -16.17
C ARG A 295 3.25 4.44 -15.48
N PHE A 296 3.95 5.59 -15.49
CA PHE A 296 3.35 6.83 -15.00
C PHE A 296 2.16 7.28 -15.86
N SER A 297 2.27 7.14 -17.19
CA SER A 297 1.17 7.46 -18.11
C SER A 297 -0.05 6.58 -17.85
N ARG A 298 0.14 5.27 -17.64
CA ARG A 298 -0.94 4.34 -17.28
C ARG A 298 -1.54 4.67 -15.90
N SER A 299 -0.72 5.10 -14.95
CA SER A 299 -1.17 5.52 -13.62
C SER A 299 -2.16 6.69 -13.71
N ILE A 300 -1.83 7.74 -14.47
CA ILE A 300 -2.69 8.92 -14.62
C ILE A 300 -3.88 8.66 -15.55
N GLU A 301 -3.77 7.73 -16.49
CA GLU A 301 -4.90 7.29 -17.32
C GLU A 301 -5.97 6.59 -16.47
N LEU A 302 -5.54 5.80 -15.48
CA LEU A 302 -6.42 5.09 -14.55
C LEU A 302 -6.95 5.99 -13.42
N CYS A 303 -6.23 7.06 -13.07
CA CYS A 303 -6.61 8.02 -12.03
C CYS A 303 -6.07 9.42 -12.36
N ASP A 304 -6.94 10.27 -12.88
CA ASP A 304 -6.65 11.62 -13.39
C ASP A 304 -6.28 12.65 -12.31
N ASP A 305 -6.52 12.33 -11.04
CA ASP A 305 -6.20 13.20 -9.91
C ASP A 305 -5.03 12.67 -9.05
N TYR A 306 -4.31 11.65 -9.52
CA TYR A 306 -3.21 11.07 -8.75
C TYR A 306 -1.91 11.87 -8.86
N LEU A 307 -1.69 12.77 -7.88
CA LEU A 307 -0.53 13.67 -7.79
C LEU A 307 0.81 12.95 -8.03
N ARG A 308 1.03 11.80 -7.40
CA ARG A 308 2.31 11.09 -7.49
C ARG A 308 2.57 10.49 -8.87
N GLY A 309 1.50 10.10 -9.59
CA GLY A 309 1.60 9.70 -10.99
C GLY A 309 2.10 10.85 -11.88
N TYR A 310 1.52 12.04 -11.73
CA TYR A 310 1.97 13.24 -12.45
C TYR A 310 3.36 13.71 -12.02
N TYR A 311 3.68 13.64 -10.74
CA TYR A 311 5.01 13.97 -10.22
C TYR A 311 6.08 13.10 -10.91
N GLY A 312 5.89 11.78 -10.91
CA GLY A 312 6.78 10.85 -11.59
C GLY A 312 6.87 11.13 -13.10
N LEU A 313 5.73 11.32 -13.78
CA LEU A 313 5.72 11.64 -15.20
C LEU A 313 6.54 12.91 -15.52
N LYS A 314 6.38 13.96 -14.71
CA LYS A 314 7.16 15.20 -14.83
C LYS A 314 8.65 14.95 -14.62
N SER A 315 9.03 14.27 -13.54
CA SER A 315 10.44 13.98 -13.24
C SER A 315 11.12 13.19 -14.34
N VAL A 316 10.48 12.12 -14.85
CA VAL A 316 11.06 11.28 -15.91
C VAL A 316 11.16 12.05 -17.24
N SER A 317 10.08 12.73 -17.65
CA SER A 317 10.09 13.51 -18.90
C SER A 317 11.11 14.64 -18.85
N GLN A 318 11.20 15.38 -17.73
CA GLN A 318 12.20 16.44 -17.54
C GLN A 318 13.63 15.90 -17.64
N LYS A 319 13.89 14.76 -16.98
CA LYS A 319 15.19 14.12 -17.00
C LYS A 319 15.60 13.72 -18.42
N LEU A 320 14.66 13.14 -19.19
CA LEU A 320 14.89 12.77 -20.58
C LEU A 320 15.14 13.98 -21.49
N LEU A 321 14.43 15.09 -21.31
CA LEU A 321 14.69 16.33 -22.08
C LEU A 321 16.08 16.90 -21.76
N ASN A 322 16.47 16.91 -20.49
CA ASN A 322 17.77 17.39 -20.04
C ASN A 322 18.94 16.52 -20.54
N ASP A 323 18.73 15.21 -20.66
CA ASP A 323 19.75 14.26 -21.12
C ASP A 323 19.77 14.12 -22.65
N GLY A 324 18.61 14.23 -23.32
CA GLY A 324 18.48 14.24 -24.78
C GLY A 324 19.16 15.45 -25.43
N ALA A 325 19.22 16.59 -24.73
CA ALA A 325 20.04 17.74 -25.14
C ALA A 325 21.55 17.43 -25.17
N LYS A 326 22.01 16.30 -24.62
CA LYS A 326 23.42 15.94 -24.45
C LYS A 326 23.89 14.75 -25.29
N SER A 327 23.01 14.01 -25.97
CA SER A 327 23.38 12.76 -26.65
C SER A 327 22.68 12.57 -28.00
N THR A 328 23.47 12.60 -29.08
CA THR A 328 23.04 12.28 -30.45
C THR A 328 23.59 10.91 -30.86
N LYS A 329 22.74 9.87 -30.87
CA LYS A 329 22.70 8.71 -31.81
C LYS A 329 21.92 7.54 -31.19
N GLN A 330 21.00 6.97 -31.97
CA GLN A 330 20.26 5.73 -31.66
C GLN A 330 20.47 4.69 -32.78
N SER A 331 20.61 3.43 -32.36
CA SER A 331 20.34 2.15 -33.05
C SER A 331 20.00 1.16 -31.91
N ASP A 332 19.13 0.15 -31.99
CA ASP A 332 18.72 -0.74 -33.08
C ASP A 332 17.31 -1.34 -32.79
N ASP A 333 16.69 -1.91 -33.82
CA ASP A 333 15.31 -2.43 -33.89
C ASP A 333 15.04 -3.71 -33.03
N ASN A 334 14.26 -3.55 -31.95
CA ASN A 334 13.28 -4.51 -31.35
C ASN A 334 13.06 -4.28 -29.84
N GLU A 335 13.74 -3.31 -29.25
CA GLU A 335 13.60 -2.99 -27.82
C GLU A 335 12.61 -1.82 -27.64
N LEU A 336 11.94 -1.73 -26.47
CA LEU A 336 11.02 -0.62 -26.17
C LEU A 336 11.78 0.70 -26.26
N THR A 337 11.57 1.44 -27.35
CA THR A 337 12.27 2.69 -27.63
C THR A 337 11.61 3.86 -26.91
N LEU A 338 12.41 4.88 -26.59
CA LEU A 338 11.89 6.13 -26.05
C LEU A 338 10.93 6.79 -27.06
N PRO A 339 9.83 7.41 -26.60
CA PRO A 339 8.97 8.23 -27.46
C PRO A 339 9.75 9.36 -28.12
N ASP A 340 9.19 9.93 -29.19
CA ASP A 340 9.76 11.11 -29.84
C ASP A 340 9.82 12.31 -28.87
N THR A 341 10.79 13.20 -29.09
CA THR A 341 11.04 14.35 -28.20
C THR A 341 9.80 15.22 -28.01
N LYS A 342 8.99 15.40 -29.06
CA LYS A 342 7.76 16.20 -29.00
C LYS A 342 6.72 15.54 -28.08
N THR A 343 6.56 14.21 -28.14
CA THR A 343 5.71 13.49 -27.19
C THR A 343 6.21 13.65 -25.75
N ILE A 344 7.52 13.60 -25.51
CA ILE A 344 8.09 13.80 -24.18
C ILE A 344 7.83 15.23 -23.66
N GLU A 345 7.98 16.25 -24.52
CA GLU A 345 7.64 17.65 -24.20
C GLU A 345 6.16 17.79 -23.82
N GLN A 346 5.25 17.20 -24.61
CA GLN A 346 3.81 17.25 -24.34
C GLN A 346 3.44 16.56 -23.01
N LEU A 347 4.07 15.42 -22.70
CA LEU A 347 3.86 14.74 -21.41
C LEU A 347 4.38 15.58 -20.24
N ASN A 348 5.52 16.26 -20.41
CA ASN A 348 6.07 17.16 -19.40
C ASN A 348 5.15 18.37 -19.16
N GLU A 349 4.66 19.02 -20.23
CA GLU A 349 3.72 20.14 -20.16
C GLU A 349 2.41 19.73 -19.47
N LEU A 350 1.85 18.58 -19.86
CA LEU A 350 0.63 18.02 -19.28
C LEU A 350 0.78 17.78 -17.78
N ALA A 351 1.90 17.16 -17.36
CA ALA A 351 2.17 16.92 -15.95
C ALA A 351 2.37 18.22 -15.17
N THR A 352 3.07 19.20 -15.76
CA THR A 352 3.30 20.52 -15.18
C THR A 352 2.00 21.27 -14.94
N ALA A 353 1.11 21.28 -15.94
CA ALA A 353 -0.19 21.93 -15.84
C ALA A 353 -1.04 21.33 -14.71
N LYS A 354 -1.13 20.00 -14.66
CA LYS A 354 -1.95 19.31 -13.65
C LYS A 354 -1.39 19.44 -12.23
N LEU A 355 -0.07 19.34 -12.05
CA LEU A 355 0.56 19.58 -10.75
C LEU A 355 0.34 21.03 -10.28
N SER A 356 0.43 22.01 -11.19
CA SER A 356 0.18 23.42 -10.87
C SER A 356 -1.28 23.64 -10.44
N GLU A 357 -2.22 22.99 -11.12
CA GLU A 357 -3.63 22.96 -10.74
C GLU A 357 -3.81 22.42 -9.32
N ILE A 358 -3.30 21.21 -9.04
CA ILE A 358 -3.40 20.57 -7.72
C ILE A 358 -2.82 21.47 -6.62
N VAL A 359 -1.60 21.97 -6.79
CA VAL A 359 -0.91 22.82 -5.80
C VAL A 359 -1.70 24.10 -5.52
N ARG A 360 -2.28 24.73 -6.57
CA ARG A 360 -3.07 25.95 -6.45
C ARG A 360 -4.36 25.71 -5.66
N HIS A 361 -5.13 24.66 -5.99
CA HIS A 361 -6.38 24.36 -5.31
C HIS A 361 -6.16 23.93 -3.85
N CYS A 362 -5.11 23.15 -3.57
CA CYS A 362 -4.70 22.81 -2.22
C CYS A 362 -4.32 24.05 -1.41
N ALA A 363 -3.54 24.98 -1.99
CA ALA A 363 -3.16 26.23 -1.32
C ALA A 363 -4.39 27.12 -1.02
N ALA A 364 -5.39 27.13 -1.90
CA ALA A 364 -6.64 27.86 -1.72
C ALA A 364 -7.63 27.19 -0.73
N HIS A 365 -7.29 26.02 -0.18
CA HIS A 365 -8.12 25.25 0.76
C HIS A 365 -9.54 24.95 0.23
N GLU A 366 -9.67 24.82 -1.09
CA GLU A 366 -10.94 24.62 -1.77
C GLU A 366 -11.61 23.30 -1.36
N ARG A 367 -12.95 23.30 -1.33
CA ARG A 367 -13.73 22.11 -0.98
C ARG A 367 -13.61 21.09 -2.11
N GLY A 368 -13.14 19.88 -1.79
CA GLY A 368 -12.90 18.81 -2.77
C GLY A 368 -11.42 18.43 -2.95
N TRP A 369 -10.49 19.34 -2.61
CA TRP A 369 -9.05 19.17 -2.82
C TRP A 369 -8.25 18.87 -1.54
N ARG A 370 -8.93 18.40 -0.48
CA ARG A 370 -8.33 18.12 0.84
C ARG A 370 -7.83 16.69 1.02
N GLY A 371 -7.82 15.89 -0.04
CA GLY A 371 -7.41 14.48 -0.01
C GLY A 371 -5.91 14.25 -0.22
N TYR A 372 -5.15 15.30 -0.55
CA TYR A 372 -3.71 15.20 -0.77
C TYR A 372 -2.92 15.35 0.52
N ASP A 373 -1.87 14.54 0.66
CA ASP A 373 -0.93 14.68 1.75
C ASP A 373 -0.12 15.98 1.61
N GLU A 374 0.00 16.74 2.70
CA GLU A 374 0.65 18.05 2.69
C GLU A 374 2.12 17.99 2.24
N ALA A 375 2.85 16.93 2.60
CA ALA A 375 4.24 16.75 2.20
C ALA A 375 4.34 16.47 0.69
N THR A 376 3.41 15.68 0.13
CA THR A 376 3.37 15.45 -1.33
C THR A 376 3.04 16.71 -2.13
N VAL A 377 2.15 17.57 -1.61
CA VAL A 377 1.84 18.86 -2.23
C VAL A 377 3.03 19.82 -2.14
N ALA A 378 3.75 19.82 -1.01
CA ALA A 378 4.96 20.61 -0.85
C ALA A 378 6.07 20.18 -1.83
N ALA A 379 6.30 18.87 -1.98
CA ALA A 379 7.26 18.35 -2.95
C ALA A 379 6.88 18.71 -4.40
N ALA A 380 5.59 18.62 -4.76
CA ALA A 380 5.12 19.05 -6.08
C ALA A 380 5.37 20.55 -6.32
N ARG A 381 5.20 21.39 -5.30
CA ARG A 381 5.50 22.83 -5.39
C ARG A 381 6.99 23.09 -5.62
N GLU A 382 7.86 22.36 -4.92
CA GLU A 382 9.31 22.45 -5.09
C GLU A 382 9.71 22.06 -6.52
N LEU A 383 9.23 20.91 -7.01
CA LEU A 383 9.48 20.45 -8.38
C LEU A 383 9.04 21.46 -9.45
N LEU A 384 7.90 22.14 -9.24
CA LEU A 384 7.43 23.19 -10.16
C LEU A 384 8.27 24.48 -10.08
N SER A 385 8.91 24.74 -8.95
CA SER A 385 9.74 25.94 -8.76
C SER A 385 11.11 25.81 -9.43
N GLU A 386 11.62 24.59 -9.61
CA GLU A 386 12.88 24.32 -10.31
C GLU A 386 12.84 24.75 -11.79
N ASP A 387 11.65 24.75 -12.41
CA ASP A 387 11.46 25.17 -13.81
C ASP A 387 11.25 26.68 -13.96
N ALA A 388 11.02 27.41 -12.86
CA ALA A 388 10.90 28.85 -12.93
C ALA A 388 12.27 29.42 -13.34
N PRO A 389 12.38 30.17 -14.45
CA PRO A 389 13.65 30.77 -14.84
C PRO A 389 14.15 31.60 -13.66
N SER A 390 15.38 31.35 -13.22
CA SER A 390 15.98 32.05 -12.09
C SER A 390 15.78 33.55 -12.31
N ALA A 391 14.85 34.14 -11.57
CA ALA A 391 14.69 35.58 -11.58
C ALA A 391 16.05 36.14 -11.12
N ALA A 392 16.68 36.87 -12.03
CA ALA A 392 18.02 37.42 -11.92
C ALA A 392 18.37 37.85 -10.49
N LYS A 393 19.53 37.39 -10.00
CA LYS A 393 20.31 38.11 -9.00
C LYS A 393 21.49 38.77 -9.69
#